data_AF-A0A7W1PJL0-F1
#
_entry.id   AF-A0A7W1PJL0-F1
#
_cell.length_a   1.000
_cell.length_b   1.000
_cell.length_c   1.000
_cell.angle_alpha   90.00
_cell.angle_beta   90.00
_cell.angle_gamma   90.00
#
_symmetry.space_group_name_H-M   'P 1'
#
loop_
_entity.id
_entity.type
_entity.pdbx_description
1 polymer ?
#
loop_
_entity_poly.entity_id
_entity_poly.type
_entity_poly.pdbx_seq_one_letter_code
_entity_poly.pdbx_strand_id
1 'polypeptide(L)' 'NGVPVRLLYRKAGAERAELRTITPSAVRDGRCGNRYVIADDHARHESRTFRLSRIEGVLL' A
#
# COMPACT_ATOMS: atom_id res chain seq x y z
N ASN A 1 16.27 2.98 1.60
CA ASN A 1 15.45 4.14 1.98
C ASN A 1 14.48 4.43 0.84
N GLY A 2 13.22 4.02 0.98
CA GLY A 2 12.18 4.37 0.01
C GLY A 2 11.80 5.84 0.13
N VAL A 3 11.38 6.45 -0.97
CA VAL A 3 10.75 7.78 -0.94
C VAL A 3 9.31 7.60 -0.45
N PRO A 4 8.80 8.43 0.48
CA PRO A 4 7.40 8.39 0.87
C PRO A 4 6.48 8.61 -0.35
N VAL A 5 5.45 7.79 -0.47
CA VAL A 5 4.46 7.84 -1.56
C VAL A 5 3.07 8.03 -0.96
N ARG A 6 2.29 8.93 -1.56
CA ARG A 6 0.87 9.10 -1.23
C ARG A 6 0.03 8.28 -2.20
N LEU A 7 -0.94 7.53 -1.70
CA LEU A 7 -1.77 6.65 -2.51
C LEU A 7 -3.19 6.53 -1.98
N LEU A 8 -4.13 6.21 -2.86
CA LEU A 8 -5.50 5.83 -2.50
C LEU A 8 -5.57 4.31 -2.38
N TYR A 9 -5.88 3.81 -1.18
CA TYR A 9 -5.94 2.38 -0.90
C TYR A 9 -7.32 1.95 -0.44
N ARG A 10 -7.94 0.99 -1.15
CA ARG A 10 -9.19 0.34 -0.71
C ARG A 10 -8.88 -0.91 0.10
N LYS A 11 -9.21 -0.91 1.39
CA LYS A 11 -9.09 -2.11 2.23
C LYS A 11 -10.07 -3.20 1.78
N ALA A 12 -9.80 -4.45 2.15
CA ALA A 12 -10.75 -5.54 1.93
C ALA A 12 -12.10 -5.20 2.56
N GLY A 13 -13.19 -5.29 1.80
CA GLY A 13 -14.54 -5.03 2.30
C GLY A 13 -14.84 -3.56 2.59
N ALA A 14 -13.93 -2.63 2.29
CA ALA A 14 -14.22 -1.20 2.42
C ALA A 14 -14.97 -0.69 1.19
N GLU A 15 -16.00 0.14 1.42
CA GLU A 15 -16.77 0.78 0.35
C GLU A 15 -15.97 1.87 -0.37
N ARG A 16 -15.04 2.53 0.34
CA ARG A 16 -14.25 3.66 -0.16
C ARG A 16 -12.75 3.43 0.05
N ALA A 17 -11.95 4.00 -0.84
CA ALA A 17 -10.51 4.10 -0.65
C ALA A 17 -10.17 5.20 0.36
N GLU A 18 -9.08 4.96 1.09
CA GLU A 18 -8.51 5.92 2.03
C GLU A 18 -7.17 6.41 1.51
N LEU A 19 -6.90 7.70 1.69
CA LEU A 19 -5.57 8.26 1.42
C LEU A 19 -4.57 7.73 2.45
N ARG A 20 -3.43 7.24 1.97
CA ARG A 20 -2.33 6.70 2.76
C ARG A 20 -1.02 7.35 2.34
N THR A 21 -0.15 7.60 3.30
CA THR A 21 1.26 7.92 3.06
C THR A 21 2.07 6.74 3.54
N ILE A 22 2.85 6.15 2.65
CA ILE A 22 3.64 4.96 2.95
C ILE A 22 5.10 5.15 2.53
N THR A 23 6.04 4.49 3.19
CA THR A 23 7.43 4.39 2.73
C THR A 23 7.71 2.96 2.27
N PRO A 24 7.73 2.70 0.94
CA PRO A 24 7.96 1.35 0.42
C PRO A 24 9.35 0.81 0.79
N SER A 25 9.41 -0.44 1.22
CA SER A 25 10.67 -1.13 1.53
C SER A 25 10.92 -2.35 0.64
N ALA A 26 9.86 -3.05 0.20
CA ALA A 26 9.99 -4.20 -0.69
C ALA A 26 8.71 -4.47 -1.49
N VAL A 27 8.86 -5.10 -2.66
CA VAL A 27 7.75 -5.71 -3.40
C VAL A 27 7.89 -7.24 -3.32
N ARG A 28 6.76 -7.92 -3.13
CA ARG A 28 6.67 -9.38 -3.02
C ARG A 28 5.55 -9.89 -3.90
N ASP A 29 5.81 -11.00 -4.57
CA ASP A 29 4.79 -11.77 -5.25
C ASP A 29 4.23 -12.80 -4.27
N GLY A 30 2.90 -12.84 -4.13
CA GLY A 30 2.15 -13.82 -3.36
C GLY A 30 1.46 -14.82 -4.26
N ARG A 31 0.65 -15.69 -3.64
CA ARG A 31 -0.06 -16.75 -4.37
C ARG A 31 -1.08 -16.17 -5.37
N CYS A 32 -1.33 -16.93 -6.43
CA CYS A 32 -2.32 -16.61 -7.47
C CYS A 32 -2.04 -15.28 -8.20
N GLY A 33 -0.76 -14.96 -8.46
CA GLY A 33 -0.36 -13.77 -9.23
C GLY A 33 -0.55 -12.43 -8.49
N ASN A 34 -0.81 -12.47 -7.17
CA ASN A 34 -1.01 -11.26 -6.40
C ASN A 34 0.31 -10.61 -6.04
N ARG A 35 0.41 -9.30 -6.22
CA ARG A 35 1.61 -8.54 -5.86
C ARG A 35 1.32 -7.63 -4.67
N TYR A 36 2.31 -7.50 -3.80
CA TYR A 36 2.21 -6.73 -2.57
C TYR A 36 3.41 -5.82 -2.41
N VAL A 37 3.20 -4.65 -1.82
CA VAL A 37 4.28 -3.79 -1.32
C VAL A 37 4.28 -3.85 0.21
N ILE A 38 5.45 -4.11 0.78
CA ILE A 38 5.72 -3.94 2.20
C ILE A 38 6.19 -2.50 2.37
N ALA A 39 5.56 -1.77 3.29
CA ALA A 39 5.84 -0.36 3.50
C ALA A 39 5.51 0.07 4.92
N ASP A 40 6.22 1.08 5.42
CA ASP A 40 5.87 1.72 6.68
C ASP A 40 4.66 2.64 6.46
N ASP A 41 3.55 2.37 7.14
CA ASP A 41 2.33 3.18 7.08
C ASP A 41 2.45 4.33 8.08
N HIS A 42 2.59 5.56 7.58
CA HIS A 42 2.79 6.74 8.42
C HIS A 42 1.59 7.03 9.31
N ALA A 43 0.37 6.65 8.89
CA ALA A 43 -0.83 6.86 9.69
C ALA A 43 -0.98 5.84 10.83
N ARG A 44 -0.25 4.73 10.78
CA ARG A 44 -0.30 3.65 11.79
C ARG A 44 1.01 3.47 12.54
N HIS A 45 2.08 4.13 12.11
CA HIS A 45 3.43 4.02 12.68
C HIS A 45 3.92 2.56 12.75
N GLU A 46 3.54 1.74 11.76
CA GLU A 46 3.92 0.32 11.68
C GLU A 46 4.15 -0.12 10.24
N SER A 47 4.93 -1.19 10.06
CA SER A 47 5.12 -1.83 8.76
C SER A 47 3.88 -2.64 8.36
N ARG A 48 3.37 -2.41 7.15
CA ARG A 48 2.17 -3.09 6.62
C ARG A 48 2.37 -3.56 5.20
N THR A 49 1.54 -4.53 4.82
CA THR A 49 1.51 -5.11 3.47
C THR A 49 0.28 -4.59 2.72
N PHE A 50 0.51 -3.95 1.58
CA PHE A 50 -0.52 -3.42 0.70
C PHE A 50 -0.57 -4.22 -0.59
N ARG A 51 -1.76 -4.71 -0.98
CA ARG A 51 -1.93 -5.41 -2.26
C ARG A 51 -1.97 -4.39 -3.39
N LEU A 52 -1.12 -4.55 -4.41
CA LEU A 52 -1.00 -3.58 -5.51
C LEU A 52 -2.32 -3.38 -6.24
N SER A 53 -3.10 -4.46 -6.43
CA SER A 53 -4.42 -4.40 -7.10
C SER A 53 -5.49 -3.64 -6.31
N ARG A 54 -5.20 -3.17 -5.10
CA ARG A 54 -6.11 -2.37 -4.26
C ARG A 54 -5.67 -0.90 -4.15
N ILE A 55 -4.59 -0.54 -4.83
CA ILE A 55 -4.17 0.85 -5.00
C ILE A 55 -4.97 1.40 -6.18
N GLU A 56 -5.82 2.38 -5.91
CA GLU A 56 -6.69 3.01 -6.92
C GLU A 56 -5.99 4.17 -7.63
N GLY A 57 -4.95 4.73 -7.01
CA GLY A 57 -4.16 5.81 -7.58
C GLY A 57 -2.94 6.12 -6.73
N VAL A 58 -1.89 6.61 -7.38
CA VAL A 58 -0.67 7.11 -6.76
C VAL A 58 -0.59 8.61 -7.00
N LEU A 59 -0.31 9.37 -5.95
CA LEU A 59 -0.15 10.81 -5.97
C LEU A 59 1.34 11.10 -5.74
N LEU A 60 2.02 11.52 -6.81
CA LEU A 60 3.43 11.89 -6.81
C LEU A 60 3.63 13.35 -6.41
#